data_AF-A0A7W1B3G8-F1
#
_entry.id   AF-A0A7W1B3G8-F1
#
_cell.length_a   1.000
_cell.length_b   1.000
_cell.length_c   1.000
_cell.angle_alpha   90.00
_cell.angle_beta   90.00
_cell.angle_gamma   90.00
#
_symmetry.space_group_name_H-M   'P 1'
#
loop_
_entity.id
_entity.type
_entity.pdbx_description
1 polymer ?
#
loop_
_entity_poly.entity_id
_entity_poly.type
_entity_poly.pdbx_seq_one_letter_code
_entity_poly.pdbx_strand_id
1 'polypeptide(L)'
;MDDFRGRYADLLTGSYDCVDRVVVNAYYPLGHNPGGFRTWWRRWHDDGDDSLDDAHLMRLAGRFARRVRGWACAHQVPVIDCVAGERKHRIAEEYLREHAVGPGVFLILVARAPATVWKVSRSKKTGAIRNLEKTRQFVNHYSFQIMDPTWGHLTIKMSGHPPFAAQVILNGHEYVACAAHAAEVGFAKEGNCFTGIGEPKRLAQIADTLSHPGTAGRLGQVIDSWIYTACLCFGLDLAEQHRSYFTYAYSVYQVEYSRNLIFDSPKMMERLFETIVDRTRARLDVPAVRTLFGVGQRPRRPDPELSPRQGVVISRPHWNLTIFKIHFGLLTVKAYTKGERVLRFEAIVHNTRTLHTGRTLDKFGAIVGRLTGMVDRFTSMLDCVDIAFLPDGLLDQLPQPSQIGAVRVGGVDSNKPRTRNALAAVTALAIAPDGFTVADLAHQVRSHTDTDYT
;
A
#
# COMPACT_ATOMS: atom_id res chain seq x y z
N MET A 1 -16.71 -12.13 2.62
CA MET A 1 -16.09 -12.71 1.40
C MET A 1 -16.49 -11.79 0.28
N ASP A 2 -15.57 -11.30 -0.55
CA ASP A 2 -15.92 -10.46 -1.69
C ASP A 2 -16.50 -11.31 -2.83
N ASP A 3 -17.44 -10.75 -3.59
CA ASP A 3 -18.25 -11.47 -4.59
C ASP A 3 -17.39 -12.15 -5.66
N PHE A 4 -16.29 -11.50 -6.06
CA PHE A 4 -15.32 -12.02 -7.00
C PHE A 4 -14.68 -13.34 -6.52
N ARG A 5 -14.24 -13.39 -5.25
CA ARG A 5 -13.67 -14.61 -4.66
C ARG A 5 -14.74 -15.70 -4.52
N GLY A 6 -15.99 -15.31 -4.22
CA GLY A 6 -17.12 -16.23 -4.16
C GLY A 6 -17.40 -16.90 -5.50
N ARG A 7 -17.45 -16.12 -6.59
CA ARG A 7 -17.71 -16.62 -7.96
C ARG A 7 -16.71 -17.67 -8.40
N TYR A 8 -15.42 -17.39 -8.17
CA TYR A 8 -14.36 -18.26 -8.65
C TYR A 8 -13.89 -19.25 -7.58
N ALA A 9 -14.64 -19.41 -6.47
CA ALA A 9 -14.24 -20.26 -5.35
C ALA A 9 -13.88 -21.69 -5.77
N ASP A 10 -14.64 -22.26 -6.71
CA ASP A 10 -14.42 -23.61 -7.25
C ASP A 10 -13.11 -23.75 -8.05
N LEU A 11 -12.53 -22.63 -8.48
CA LEU A 11 -11.25 -22.58 -9.21
C LEU A 11 -10.06 -22.31 -8.28
N LEU A 12 -10.31 -22.02 -6.99
CA LEU A 12 -9.29 -21.62 -6.03
C LEU A 12 -8.92 -22.76 -5.09
N THR A 13 -7.62 -22.96 -4.88
CA THR A 13 -7.09 -23.82 -3.82
C THR A 13 -6.91 -23.06 -2.50
N GLY A 14 -6.87 -21.73 -2.56
CA GLY A 14 -6.76 -20.88 -1.40
C GLY A 14 -6.64 -19.40 -1.74
N SER A 15 -6.54 -18.59 -0.71
CA SER A 15 -6.25 -17.16 -0.85
C SER A 15 -5.77 -16.59 0.47
N TYR A 16 -5.01 -15.51 0.42
CA TYR A 16 -4.60 -14.76 1.61
C TYR A 16 -4.52 -13.26 1.29
N ASP A 17 -4.82 -12.45 2.28
CA ASP A 17 -4.65 -11.01 2.23
C ASP A 17 -3.43 -10.63 3.08
N CYS A 18 -2.61 -9.70 2.62
CA CYS A 18 -1.39 -9.32 3.31
C CYS A 18 -1.11 -7.82 3.15
N VAL A 19 -0.83 -7.16 4.28
CA VAL A 19 -0.15 -5.86 4.26
C VAL A 19 1.29 -6.12 3.87
N ASP A 20 1.78 -5.50 2.80
CA ASP A 20 3.11 -5.78 2.24
C ASP A 20 4.13 -4.72 2.69
N ARG A 21 4.33 -3.67 1.90
CA ARG A 21 5.24 -2.60 2.25
C ARG A 21 4.61 -1.64 3.24
N VAL A 22 5.20 -1.52 4.43
CA VAL A 22 4.82 -0.51 5.44
C VAL A 22 5.96 0.48 5.60
N VAL A 23 5.70 1.75 5.31
CA VAL A 23 6.67 2.84 5.49
C VAL A 23 6.19 3.77 6.58
N VAL A 24 6.97 3.92 7.64
CA VAL A 24 6.67 4.77 8.81
C VAL A 24 7.72 5.86 8.93
N ASN A 25 7.29 7.12 9.07
CA ASN A 25 8.20 8.20 9.46
C ASN A 25 8.32 8.20 10.98
N ALA A 26 9.57 8.20 11.46
CA ALA A 26 9.92 8.44 12.85
C ALA A 26 10.43 9.89 12.96
N TYR A 27 9.76 10.68 13.79
CA TYR A 27 10.13 12.07 14.01
C TYR A 27 10.11 12.38 15.51
N TYR A 28 10.95 13.32 15.93
CA TYR A 28 10.97 13.80 17.30
C TYR A 28 10.00 14.98 17.46
N PRO A 29 8.87 14.83 18.21
CA PRO A 29 7.85 15.87 18.28
C PRO A 29 8.36 17.18 18.88
N LEU A 30 9.09 17.10 20.00
CA LEU A 30 9.60 18.29 20.69
C LEU A 30 10.62 19.04 19.80
N GLY A 31 11.50 18.33 19.11
CA GLY A 31 12.47 18.92 18.18
C GLY A 31 11.88 19.41 16.86
N HIS A 32 10.56 19.38 16.67
CA HIS A 32 9.94 19.83 15.42
C HIS A 32 9.87 21.35 15.29
N ASN A 33 9.71 22.09 16.38
CA ASN A 33 9.65 23.56 16.32
C ASN A 33 10.90 24.18 16.98
N PRO A 34 11.23 25.45 16.67
CA PRO A 34 12.46 26.08 17.16
C PRO A 34 12.58 26.09 18.69
N GLY A 35 11.50 26.42 19.39
CA GLY A 35 11.47 26.49 20.85
C GLY A 35 11.65 25.13 21.52
N GLY A 36 10.99 24.10 20.98
CA GLY A 36 11.12 22.74 21.46
C GLY A 36 12.49 22.14 21.16
N PHE A 37 13.09 22.44 20.00
CA PHE A 37 14.47 22.05 19.70
C PHE A 37 15.47 22.67 20.68
N ARG A 38 15.34 23.97 20.96
CA ARG A 38 16.17 24.66 21.98
C ARG A 38 15.94 24.07 23.38
N THR A 39 14.68 23.76 23.74
CA THR A 39 14.35 23.13 25.03
C THR A 39 15.03 21.76 25.16
N TRP A 40 14.99 20.95 24.11
CA TRP A 40 15.69 19.66 24.07
C TRP A 40 17.21 19.84 24.21
N TRP A 41 17.80 20.81 23.51
CA TRP A 41 19.23 21.11 23.62
C TRP A 41 19.63 21.46 25.06
N ARG A 42 18.86 22.34 25.71
CA ARG A 42 19.09 22.77 27.10
C ARG A 42 19.01 21.59 28.07
N ARG A 43 18.01 20.71 27.94
CA ARG A 43 17.91 19.48 28.76
C ARG A 43 19.14 18.58 28.64
N TRP A 44 19.74 18.55 27.46
CA TRP A 44 20.93 17.74 27.21
C TRP A 44 22.23 18.41 27.72
N HIS A 45 22.29 19.74 27.67
CA HIS A 45 23.47 20.55 27.97
C HIS A 45 23.30 21.41 29.24
N ASP A 46 22.82 20.79 30.33
CA ASP A 46 22.75 21.39 31.68
C ASP A 46 22.11 22.80 31.70
N ASP A 47 21.00 22.93 30.97
CA ASP A 47 20.20 24.15 30.78
C ASP A 47 20.89 25.32 30.05
N GLY A 48 22.06 25.09 29.45
CA GLY A 48 22.84 26.06 28.69
C GLY A 48 22.52 26.12 27.19
N ASP A 49 22.72 27.31 26.61
CA ASP A 49 22.61 27.58 25.16
C ASP A 49 23.96 27.92 24.52
N ASP A 50 25.05 27.94 25.28
CA ASP A 50 26.35 28.43 24.82
C ASP A 50 26.90 27.60 23.66
N SER A 51 26.64 26.29 23.67
CA SER A 51 27.04 25.34 22.63
C SER A 51 26.03 25.21 21.48
N LEU A 52 24.87 25.85 21.53
CA LEU A 52 23.86 25.73 20.47
C LEU A 52 24.24 26.61 19.27
N ASP A 53 25.10 26.10 18.39
CA ASP A 53 25.56 26.78 17.18
C ASP A 53 25.74 25.81 16.00
N ASP A 54 25.91 26.34 14.79
CA ASP A 54 26.07 25.54 13.57
C ASP A 54 27.27 24.58 13.65
N ALA A 55 28.37 24.98 14.30
CA ALA A 55 29.57 24.16 14.42
C ALA A 55 29.34 22.93 15.31
N HIS A 56 28.62 23.08 16.42
CA HIS A 56 28.21 21.96 17.27
C HIS A 56 27.19 21.05 16.57
N LEU A 57 26.21 21.61 15.86
CA LEU A 57 25.24 20.82 15.08
C LEU A 57 25.94 19.99 13.98
N MET A 58 26.93 20.58 13.29
CA MET A 58 27.77 19.84 12.32
C MET A 58 28.64 18.78 13.00
N ARG A 59 29.21 19.07 14.17
CA ARG A 59 29.99 18.09 14.95
C ARG A 59 29.16 16.89 15.36
N LEU A 60 27.87 17.04 15.66
CA LEU A 60 26.99 15.91 15.96
C LEU A 60 26.81 14.98 14.77
N ALA A 61 26.62 15.53 13.57
CA ALA A 61 26.56 14.72 12.36
C ALA A 61 27.90 14.02 12.05
N GLY A 62 29.03 14.69 12.29
CA GLY A 62 30.36 14.09 12.19
C GLY A 62 30.60 12.99 13.23
N ARG A 63 30.15 13.19 14.47
CA ARG A 63 30.18 12.19 15.55
C ARG A 63 29.37 10.96 15.15
N PHE A 64 28.16 11.15 14.62
CA PHE A 64 27.31 10.07 14.11
C PHE A 64 28.05 9.24 13.05
N ALA A 65 28.57 9.90 12.01
CA ALA A 65 29.29 9.24 10.92
C ALA A 65 30.48 8.41 11.42
N ARG A 66 31.30 8.98 12.32
CA ARG A 66 32.46 8.31 12.91
C ARG A 66 32.05 7.10 13.76
N ARG A 67 31.01 7.24 14.59
CA ARG A 67 30.54 6.15 15.45
C ARG A 67 29.95 5.00 14.63
N VAL A 68 29.18 5.30 13.58
CA VAL A 68 28.66 4.28 12.64
C VAL A 68 29.81 3.51 12.00
N ARG A 69 30.78 4.19 11.38
CA ARG A 69 31.91 3.53 10.71
C ARG A 69 32.79 2.76 11.68
N GLY A 70 33.05 3.30 12.87
CA GLY A 70 33.83 2.63 13.91
C GLY A 70 33.15 1.35 14.41
N TRP A 71 31.85 1.43 14.71
CA TRP A 71 31.07 0.25 15.12
C TRP A 71 31.02 -0.81 14.02
N ALA A 72 30.74 -0.38 12.78
CA ALA A 72 30.64 -1.29 11.64
C ALA A 72 31.96 -2.00 11.35
N CYS A 73 33.10 -1.29 11.44
CA CYS A 73 34.43 -1.89 11.34
C CYS A 73 34.66 -2.95 12.44
N ALA A 74 34.35 -2.63 13.69
CA ALA A 74 34.52 -3.55 14.81
C ALA A 74 33.64 -4.80 14.73
N HIS A 75 32.46 -4.71 14.11
CA HIS A 75 31.49 -5.81 13.96
C HIS A 75 31.51 -6.43 12.55
N GLN A 76 32.47 -6.04 11.70
CA GLN A 76 32.59 -6.52 10.31
C GLN A 76 31.32 -6.30 9.46
N VAL A 77 30.57 -5.25 9.76
CA VAL A 77 29.38 -4.85 9.00
C VAL A 77 29.81 -3.93 7.85
N PRO A 78 29.47 -4.25 6.59
CA PRO A 78 29.82 -3.38 5.47
C PRO A 78 29.10 -2.03 5.53
N VAL A 79 29.84 -0.96 5.25
CA VAL A 79 29.31 0.40 5.05
C VAL A 79 29.59 0.81 3.61
N ILE A 80 28.54 0.93 2.80
CA ILE A 80 28.65 1.25 1.37
C ILE A 80 28.17 2.68 1.14
N ASP A 81 29.07 3.53 0.65
CA ASP A 81 28.71 4.88 0.17
C ASP A 81 28.13 4.78 -1.25
N CYS A 82 26.81 4.89 -1.34
CA CYS A 82 26.09 4.78 -2.60
C CYS A 82 26.19 6.06 -3.44
N VAL A 83 26.33 5.89 -4.75
CA VAL A 83 26.27 6.99 -5.73
C VAL A 83 24.82 7.28 -6.16
N ALA A 84 24.62 8.45 -6.77
CA ALA A 84 23.30 8.84 -7.26
C ALA A 84 22.80 7.86 -8.34
N GLY A 85 21.53 7.44 -8.24
CA GLY A 85 20.91 6.50 -9.17
C GLY A 85 20.93 5.04 -8.74
N GLU A 86 21.76 4.67 -7.76
CA GLU A 86 21.79 3.30 -7.24
C GLU A 86 20.52 2.92 -6.49
N ARG A 87 20.02 1.73 -6.79
CA ARG A 87 18.84 1.15 -6.13
C ARG A 87 19.24 0.39 -4.89
N LYS A 88 19.25 1.11 -3.77
CA LYS A 88 19.62 0.59 -2.44
C LYS A 88 18.97 -0.74 -2.04
N HIS A 89 17.70 -0.95 -2.39
CA HIS A 89 17.02 -2.22 -2.09
C HIS A 89 17.65 -3.39 -2.84
N ARG A 90 18.14 -3.20 -4.06
CA ARG A 90 18.81 -4.25 -4.83
C ARG A 90 20.15 -4.63 -4.23
N ILE A 91 20.91 -3.65 -3.76
CA ILE A 91 22.19 -3.91 -3.07
C ILE A 91 21.95 -4.79 -1.83
N ALA A 92 20.91 -4.48 -1.05
CA ALA A 92 20.53 -5.31 0.10
C ALA A 92 20.05 -6.71 -0.30
N GLU A 93 19.21 -6.83 -1.35
CA GLU A 93 18.74 -8.12 -1.88
C GLU A 93 19.86 -8.98 -2.46
N GLU A 94 20.84 -8.38 -3.16
CA GLU A 94 22.04 -9.05 -3.67
C GLU A 94 22.90 -9.54 -2.50
N TYR A 95 23.11 -8.69 -1.49
CA TYR A 95 23.84 -9.07 -0.29
C TYR A 95 23.21 -10.29 0.42
N LEU A 96 21.89 -10.29 0.60
CA LEU A 96 21.15 -11.40 1.21
C LEU A 96 21.15 -12.68 0.36
N ARG A 97 21.32 -12.58 -0.96
CA ARG A 97 21.46 -13.75 -1.85
C ARG A 97 22.82 -14.43 -1.70
N GLU A 98 23.86 -13.64 -1.41
CA GLU A 98 25.25 -14.11 -1.34
C GLU A 98 25.70 -14.45 0.09
N HIS A 99 25.01 -13.96 1.12
CA HIS A 99 25.43 -14.06 2.51
C HIS A 99 24.29 -14.54 3.42
N ALA A 100 24.60 -15.48 4.31
CA ALA A 100 23.72 -15.81 5.43
C ALA A 100 23.89 -14.75 6.53
N VAL A 101 22.78 -14.15 6.97
CA VAL A 101 22.79 -13.09 7.99
C VAL A 101 22.04 -13.53 9.25
N GLY A 102 22.62 -13.26 10.42
CA GLY A 102 21.96 -13.44 11.70
C GLY A 102 21.15 -12.20 12.12
N PRO A 103 20.44 -12.26 13.26
CA PRO A 103 19.71 -11.11 13.81
C PRO A 103 20.64 -9.91 14.07
N GLY A 104 20.20 -8.71 13.68
CA GLY A 104 20.97 -7.46 13.85
C GLY A 104 21.18 -6.66 12.58
N VAL A 105 21.97 -5.60 12.68
CA VAL A 105 22.38 -4.79 11.51
C VAL A 105 23.42 -5.57 10.72
N PHE A 106 23.12 -5.89 9.46
CA PHE A 106 24.02 -6.66 8.60
C PHE A 106 24.64 -5.84 7.46
N LEU A 107 24.07 -4.67 7.14
CA LEU A 107 24.57 -3.79 6.07
C LEU A 107 24.13 -2.35 6.32
N ILE A 108 25.01 -1.38 6.04
CA ILE A 108 24.70 0.05 6.15
C ILE A 108 24.95 0.74 4.81
N LEU A 109 23.91 1.32 4.23
CA LEU A 109 24.00 2.07 2.97
C LEU A 109 23.93 3.58 3.23
N VAL A 110 24.99 4.30 2.85
CA VAL A 110 25.10 5.75 3.02
C VAL A 110 24.80 6.44 1.70
N ALA A 111 23.94 7.45 1.71
CA ALA A 111 23.67 8.23 0.50
C ALA A 111 23.28 9.66 0.84
N ARG A 112 23.66 10.59 -0.04
CA ARG A 112 23.24 11.99 0.08
C ARG A 112 21.80 12.16 -0.36
N ALA A 113 20.99 12.81 0.48
CA ALA A 113 19.64 13.22 0.12
C ALA A 113 19.28 14.56 0.81
N PRO A 114 18.31 15.31 0.27
CA PRO A 114 17.81 16.51 0.93
C PRO A 114 17.17 16.16 2.28
N ALA A 115 17.63 16.83 3.35
CA ALA A 115 17.01 16.80 4.67
C ALA A 115 16.79 18.21 5.19
N THR A 116 15.88 18.33 6.14
CA THR A 116 15.73 19.56 6.93
C THR A 116 16.72 19.54 8.07
N VAL A 117 17.58 20.56 8.12
CA VAL A 117 18.57 20.76 9.19
C VAL A 117 18.31 22.09 9.90
N TRP A 118 18.75 22.19 11.14
CA TRP A 118 18.71 23.43 11.91
C TRP A 118 19.90 24.32 11.58
N LYS A 119 19.63 25.62 11.46
CA LYS A 119 20.63 26.67 11.36
C LYS A 119 20.39 27.68 12.48
N VAL A 120 21.46 28.05 13.19
CA VAL A 120 21.41 28.91 14.36
C VAL A 120 22.01 30.27 14.02
N SER A 121 21.20 31.32 14.16
CA SER A 121 21.67 32.70 14.06
C SER A 121 21.92 33.27 15.45
N ARG A 122 23.16 33.70 15.72
CA ARG A 122 23.56 34.32 16.98
C ARG A 122 23.91 35.81 16.80
N SER A 123 23.64 36.60 17.84
CA SER A 123 23.99 38.01 17.89
C SER A 123 25.49 38.19 18.02
N LYS A 124 26.14 38.86 17.06
CA LYS A 124 27.59 39.18 17.16
C LYS A 124 27.95 40.02 18.39
N LYS A 125 27.01 40.81 18.92
CA LYS A 125 27.23 41.70 20.07
C LYS A 125 27.04 41.01 21.42
N THR A 126 26.04 40.15 21.53
CA THR A 126 25.60 39.58 22.83
C THR A 126 25.81 38.09 22.93
N GLY A 127 26.20 37.39 21.86
CA GLY A 127 26.30 35.93 21.82
C GLY A 127 24.95 35.20 21.88
N ALA A 128 23.86 35.90 22.19
CA ALA A 128 22.52 35.34 22.34
C ALA A 128 21.96 34.81 21.01
N ILE A 129 21.18 33.74 21.09
CA ILE A 129 20.51 33.16 19.94
C ILE A 129 19.38 34.08 19.49
N ARG A 130 19.42 34.52 18.23
CA ARG A 130 18.40 35.36 17.59
C ARG A 130 17.35 34.53 16.88
N ASN A 131 17.77 33.48 16.18
CA ASN A 131 16.87 32.65 15.40
C ASN A 131 17.36 31.20 15.33
N LEU A 132 16.41 30.27 15.31
CA LEU A 132 16.62 28.87 14.91
C LEU A 132 15.72 28.61 13.71
N GLU A 133 16.32 28.41 12.55
CA GLU A 133 15.59 28.19 11.32
C GLU A 133 15.84 26.81 10.72
N LYS A 134 14.84 26.29 10.03
CA LYS A 134 14.94 25.06 9.26
C LYS A 134 15.37 25.39 7.85
N THR A 135 16.47 24.80 7.40
CA THR A 135 16.93 24.90 6.02
C THR A 135 17.02 23.52 5.38
N ARG A 136 16.90 23.46 4.04
CA ARG A 136 17.07 22.21 3.29
C ARG A 136 18.50 22.09 2.81
N GLN A 137 19.17 21.01 3.20
CA GLN A 137 20.54 20.72 2.78
C GLN A 137 20.69 19.26 2.36
N PHE A 138 21.65 18.98 1.49
CA PHE A 138 22.02 17.61 1.13
C PHE A 138 22.95 17.03 2.19
N VAL A 139 22.42 16.11 2.98
CA VAL A 139 23.15 15.43 4.06
C VAL A 139 23.22 13.94 3.82
N ASN A 140 24.14 13.28 4.53
CA ASN A 140 24.23 11.83 4.52
C ASN A 140 23.04 11.23 5.28
N HIS A 141 22.31 10.35 4.60
CA HIS A 141 21.36 9.43 5.21
C HIS A 141 21.97 8.04 5.27
N TYR A 142 21.76 7.38 6.40
CA TYR A 142 22.24 6.04 6.68
C TYR A 142 21.04 5.11 6.64
N SER A 143 21.08 4.10 5.77
CA SER A 143 20.03 3.08 5.64
C SER A 143 20.56 1.81 6.29
N PHE A 144 20.22 1.61 7.56
CA PHE A 144 20.55 0.43 8.33
C PHE A 144 19.66 -0.73 7.86
N GLN A 145 20.26 -1.76 7.28
CA GLN A 145 19.60 -3.00 6.91
C GLN A 145 19.69 -3.94 8.11
N ILE A 146 18.53 -4.35 8.62
CA ILE A 146 18.40 -5.06 9.88
C ILE A 146 17.64 -6.35 9.63
N MET A 147 18.13 -7.46 10.17
CA MET A 147 17.40 -8.72 10.24
C MET A 147 16.78 -8.84 11.64
N ASP A 148 15.45 -8.76 11.71
CA ASP A 148 14.67 -8.99 12.93
C ASP A 148 14.19 -10.45 12.96
N PRO A 149 14.25 -11.15 14.11
CA PRO A 149 13.86 -12.55 14.19
C PRO A 149 12.35 -12.79 13.95
N THR A 150 11.50 -11.78 14.12
CA THR A 150 10.04 -11.89 13.97
C THR A 150 9.55 -11.25 12.68
N TRP A 151 10.09 -10.09 12.31
CA TRP A 151 9.68 -9.31 11.14
C TRP A 151 10.52 -9.57 9.89
N GLY A 152 11.61 -10.32 10.02
CA GLY A 152 12.58 -10.52 8.96
C GLY A 152 13.32 -9.23 8.62
N HIS A 153 13.60 -9.02 7.34
CA HIS A 153 14.35 -7.85 6.88
C HIS A 153 13.55 -6.55 7.02
N LEU A 154 14.11 -5.58 7.76
CA LEU A 154 13.62 -4.21 7.82
C LEU A 154 14.74 -3.20 7.52
N THR A 155 14.36 -2.00 7.12
CA THR A 155 15.31 -0.90 6.87
C THR A 155 14.95 0.32 7.71
N ILE A 156 15.93 0.88 8.41
CA ILE A 156 15.81 2.20 9.04
C ILE A 156 16.71 3.19 8.30
N LYS A 157 16.11 4.15 7.60
CA LYS A 157 16.81 5.25 6.95
C LYS A 157 16.81 6.48 7.84
N MET A 158 17.95 6.85 8.39
CA MET A 158 18.09 7.94 9.37
C MET A 158 19.01 9.05 8.87
N SER A 159 18.70 10.30 9.23
CA SER A 159 19.63 11.44 9.11
C SER A 159 20.58 11.46 10.30
N GLY A 160 21.89 11.63 10.05
CA GLY A 160 22.86 11.86 11.12
C GLY A 160 22.77 13.26 11.76
N HIS A 161 21.98 14.17 11.18
CA HIS A 161 21.77 15.51 11.73
C HIS A 161 20.57 15.54 12.70
N PRO A 162 20.66 16.26 13.83
CA PRO A 162 19.53 16.47 14.73
C PRO A 162 18.39 17.20 14.00
N PRO A 163 17.12 16.82 14.22
CA PRO A 163 16.62 15.94 15.28
C PRO A 163 16.53 14.46 14.89
N PHE A 164 17.47 13.96 14.08
CA PHE A 164 17.63 12.54 13.74
C PHE A 164 16.36 11.91 13.14
N ALA A 165 15.71 12.63 12.22
CA ALA A 165 14.53 12.13 11.54
C ALA A 165 14.86 10.84 10.77
N ALA A 166 13.95 9.87 10.84
CA ALA A 166 14.13 8.58 10.19
C ALA A 166 12.86 8.10 9.48
N GLN A 167 13.05 7.15 8.58
CA GLN A 167 12.00 6.43 7.90
C GLN A 167 12.26 4.94 8.03
N VAL A 168 11.31 4.22 8.60
CA VAL A 168 11.34 2.78 8.74
C VAL A 168 10.56 2.15 7.59
N ILE A 169 11.11 1.10 7.00
CA ILE A 169 10.48 0.32 5.94
C ILE A 169 10.44 -1.13 6.41
N LEU A 170 9.24 -1.70 6.47
CA LEU A 170 8.98 -3.07 6.87
C LEU A 170 8.31 -3.82 5.70
N ASN A 171 8.52 -5.12 5.63
CA ASN A 171 7.94 -6.02 4.64
C ASN A 171 7.05 -7.06 5.35
N GLY A 172 5.75 -6.98 5.15
CA GLY A 172 4.81 -7.90 5.78
C GLY A 172 4.85 -9.31 5.22
N HIS A 173 5.23 -9.52 3.95
CA HIS A 173 5.44 -10.88 3.43
C HIS A 173 6.68 -11.56 4.03
N GLU A 174 7.68 -10.80 4.49
CA GLU A 174 8.79 -11.35 5.28
C GLU A 174 8.30 -11.72 6.68
N TYR A 175 7.55 -10.84 7.35
CA TYR A 175 6.92 -11.17 8.64
C TYR A 175 6.06 -12.44 8.56
N VAL A 176 5.21 -12.56 7.54
CA VAL A 176 4.37 -13.77 7.36
C VAL A 176 5.24 -15.00 7.10
N ALA A 177 6.32 -14.87 6.33
CA ALA A 177 7.24 -15.99 6.08
C ALA A 177 7.96 -16.44 7.38
N CYS A 178 8.46 -15.49 8.18
CA CYS A 178 9.07 -15.78 9.48
C CYS A 178 8.07 -16.45 10.44
N ALA A 179 6.87 -15.90 10.55
CA ALA A 179 5.83 -16.44 11.42
C ALA A 179 5.33 -17.83 10.94
N ALA A 180 5.21 -18.04 9.63
CA ALA A 180 4.86 -19.32 9.05
C ALA A 180 5.94 -20.38 9.30
N HIS A 181 7.21 -20.01 9.16
CA HIS A 181 8.33 -20.91 9.47
C HIS A 181 8.34 -21.30 10.95
N ALA A 182 8.17 -20.34 11.86
CA ALA A 182 8.08 -20.60 13.30
C ALA A 182 6.86 -21.47 13.68
N ALA A 183 5.78 -21.41 12.88
CA ALA A 183 4.59 -22.22 13.04
C ALA A 183 4.64 -23.54 12.24
N GLU A 184 5.77 -23.86 11.60
CA GLU A 184 5.99 -25.06 10.77
C GLU A 184 4.99 -25.20 9.60
N VAL A 185 4.49 -24.07 9.08
CA VAL A 185 3.61 -24.04 7.91
C VAL A 185 4.47 -24.07 6.65
N GLY A 186 4.40 -25.16 5.88
CA GLY A 186 5.11 -25.31 4.62
C GLY A 186 4.62 -24.33 3.54
N PHE A 187 5.54 -23.58 2.94
CA PHE A 187 5.24 -22.68 1.82
C PHE A 187 6.41 -22.62 0.81
N ALA A 188 6.08 -22.22 -0.42
CA ALA A 188 7.00 -21.79 -1.45
C ALA A 188 6.70 -20.32 -1.80
N LYS A 189 7.74 -19.55 -2.11
CA LYS A 189 7.66 -18.10 -2.29
C LYS A 189 8.47 -17.66 -3.51
N GLU A 190 7.88 -16.81 -4.34
CA GLU A 190 8.54 -16.13 -5.46
C GLU A 190 8.51 -14.61 -5.25
N GLY A 191 9.67 -14.01 -4.89
CA GLY A 191 9.72 -12.63 -4.41
C GLY A 191 8.71 -12.43 -3.27
N ASN A 192 7.99 -11.30 -3.22
CA ASN A 192 6.94 -11.08 -2.19
C ASN A 192 5.60 -11.81 -2.47
N CYS A 193 5.57 -13.08 -2.90
CA CYS A 193 4.32 -13.81 -3.11
C CYS A 193 4.46 -15.29 -2.74
N PHE A 194 3.58 -15.78 -1.89
CA PHE A 194 3.45 -17.20 -1.60
C PHE A 194 2.73 -17.90 -2.76
N THR A 195 3.44 -18.80 -3.46
CA THR A 195 2.98 -19.49 -4.68
C THR A 195 2.58 -20.94 -4.43
N GLY A 196 3.18 -21.59 -3.43
CA GLY A 196 2.75 -22.89 -2.92
C GLY A 196 2.49 -22.79 -1.43
N ILE A 197 1.36 -23.28 -0.96
CA ILE A 197 1.02 -23.25 0.47
C ILE A 197 0.43 -24.60 0.86
N GLY A 198 1.07 -25.28 1.81
CA GLY A 198 0.56 -26.55 2.33
C GLY A 198 -0.76 -26.39 3.09
N GLU A 199 -0.85 -25.32 3.90
CA GLU A 199 -2.05 -25.00 4.68
C GLU A 199 -2.53 -23.55 4.43
N PRO A 200 -3.24 -23.28 3.32
CA PRO A 200 -3.66 -21.93 2.93
C PRO A 200 -4.43 -21.17 4.01
N LYS A 201 -5.29 -21.87 4.77
CA LYS A 201 -6.09 -21.27 5.85
C LYS A 201 -5.21 -20.80 7.02
N ARG A 202 -4.21 -21.60 7.44
CA ARG A 202 -3.27 -21.20 8.50
C ARG A 202 -2.40 -20.03 8.06
N LEU A 203 -1.89 -20.04 6.82
CA LEU A 203 -1.11 -18.91 6.30
C LEU A 203 -1.95 -17.62 6.26
N ALA A 204 -3.20 -17.71 5.81
CA ALA A 204 -4.12 -16.57 5.82
C ALA A 204 -4.34 -16.01 7.24
N GLN A 205 -4.55 -16.87 8.24
CA GLN A 205 -4.66 -16.45 9.64
C GLN A 205 -3.41 -15.73 10.14
N ILE A 206 -2.21 -16.20 9.77
CA ILE A 206 -0.94 -15.52 10.09
C ILE A 206 -0.89 -14.15 9.41
N ALA A 207 -1.23 -14.07 8.13
CA ALA A 207 -1.23 -12.80 7.39
C ALA A 207 -2.25 -11.79 7.94
N ASP A 208 -3.42 -12.27 8.35
CA ASP A 208 -4.47 -11.45 8.98
C ASP A 208 -3.98 -10.79 10.29
N THR A 209 -2.99 -11.37 10.98
CA THR A 209 -2.40 -10.75 12.18
C THR A 209 -1.85 -9.36 11.92
N LEU A 210 -1.39 -9.03 10.69
CA LEU A 210 -0.95 -7.68 10.34
C LEU A 210 -2.11 -6.68 10.19
N SER A 211 -3.32 -7.15 9.98
CA SER A 211 -4.53 -6.32 9.86
C SER A 211 -5.26 -6.13 11.20
N HIS A 212 -4.85 -6.85 12.26
CA HIS A 212 -5.49 -6.75 13.58
C HIS A 212 -5.28 -5.38 14.26
N PRO A 213 -6.22 -4.93 15.13
CA PRO A 213 -6.11 -3.67 15.86
C PRO A 213 -4.81 -3.51 16.67
N GLY A 214 -4.28 -4.61 17.23
CA GLY A 214 -3.04 -4.60 18.01
C GLY A 214 -1.76 -4.42 17.21
N THR A 215 -1.81 -4.44 15.87
CA THR A 215 -0.60 -4.35 15.03
C THR A 215 0.13 -3.02 15.18
N ALA A 216 -0.59 -1.92 15.40
CA ALA A 216 0.03 -0.62 15.62
C ALA A 216 1.01 -0.63 16.80
N GLY A 217 0.64 -1.29 17.91
CA GLY A 217 1.50 -1.45 19.08
C GLY A 217 2.73 -2.33 18.80
N ARG A 218 2.55 -3.47 18.13
CA ARG A 218 3.67 -4.36 17.74
C ARG A 218 4.63 -3.67 16.78
N LEU A 219 4.11 -2.91 15.81
CA LEU A 219 4.90 -2.07 14.92
C LEU A 219 5.70 -1.04 15.71
N GLY A 220 5.08 -0.36 16.68
CA GLY A 220 5.77 0.59 17.55
C GLY A 220 6.93 -0.07 18.30
N GLN A 221 6.70 -1.23 18.91
CA GLN A 221 7.69 -1.97 19.69
C GLN A 221 8.91 -2.39 18.87
N VAL A 222 8.71 -2.99 17.68
CA VAL A 222 9.83 -3.38 16.80
C VAL A 222 10.57 -2.17 16.25
N ILE A 223 9.86 -1.07 15.98
CA ILE A 223 10.51 0.16 15.55
C ILE A 223 11.37 0.72 16.68
N ASP A 224 10.82 0.82 17.89
CA ASP A 224 11.50 1.32 19.08
C ASP A 224 12.75 0.48 19.39
N SER A 225 12.63 -0.85 19.42
CA SER A 225 13.74 -1.74 19.75
C SER A 225 14.96 -1.47 18.87
N TRP A 226 14.76 -1.30 17.56
CA TRP A 226 15.85 -1.09 16.61
C TRP A 226 16.27 0.37 16.45
N ILE A 227 15.34 1.32 16.37
CA ILE A 227 15.68 2.72 16.11
C ILE A 227 16.52 3.32 17.24
N TYR A 228 16.28 2.91 18.49
CA TYR A 228 17.02 3.42 19.64
C TYR A 228 18.36 2.73 19.84
N THR A 229 18.40 1.40 19.72
CA THR A 229 19.59 0.60 20.06
C THR A 229 20.57 0.45 18.90
N ALA A 230 20.10 0.50 17.66
CA ALA A 230 20.91 0.22 16.47
C ALA A 230 21.05 1.40 15.51
N CYS A 231 20.39 2.55 15.77
CA CYS A 231 20.49 3.73 14.90
C CYS A 231 20.75 5.02 15.69
N LEU A 232 19.85 5.42 16.58
CA LEU A 232 19.95 6.67 17.33
C LEU A 232 21.17 6.67 18.26
N CYS A 233 21.55 5.49 18.79
CA CYS A 233 22.73 5.30 19.65
C CYS A 233 24.04 5.89 19.09
N PHE A 234 24.15 6.05 17.77
CA PHE A 234 25.29 6.70 17.11
C PHE A 234 25.25 8.22 17.19
N GLY A 235 24.07 8.83 17.29
CA GLY A 235 23.88 10.28 17.45
C GLY A 235 23.83 10.70 18.92
N LEU A 236 22.96 10.02 19.68
CA LEU A 236 22.78 10.15 21.12
C LEU A 236 23.00 8.78 21.74
N ASP A 237 24.00 8.60 22.59
CA ASP A 237 24.11 7.36 23.35
C ASP A 237 22.96 7.21 24.35
N LEU A 238 22.83 6.02 24.97
CA LEU A 238 21.74 5.72 25.88
C LEU A 238 21.62 6.75 27.03
N ALA A 239 22.75 7.19 27.60
CA ALA A 239 22.75 8.17 28.68
C ALA A 239 22.24 9.55 28.19
N GLU A 240 22.63 9.96 26.98
CA GLU A 240 22.17 11.20 26.34
C GLU A 240 20.69 11.13 25.96
N GLN A 241 20.21 9.96 25.50
CA GLN A 241 18.79 9.72 25.22
C GLN A 241 17.94 9.88 26.48
N HIS A 242 18.35 9.24 27.58
CA HIS A 242 17.66 9.35 28.88
C HIS A 242 17.69 10.78 29.42
N ARG A 243 18.86 11.44 29.43
CA ARG A 243 19.01 12.81 29.93
C ARG A 243 18.14 13.81 29.17
N SER A 244 18.07 13.67 27.85
CA SER A 244 17.35 14.60 26.99
C SER A 244 15.86 14.26 26.81
N TYR A 245 15.41 13.13 27.37
CA TYR A 245 14.06 12.59 27.21
C TYR A 245 13.65 12.44 25.73
N PHE A 246 14.57 11.97 24.90
CA PHE A 246 14.34 11.88 23.46
C PHE A 246 13.36 10.74 23.12
N THR A 247 12.15 11.09 22.70
CA THR A 247 11.10 10.12 22.33
C THR A 247 10.60 10.31 20.90
N TYR A 248 10.74 9.31 20.04
CA TYR A 248 10.16 9.32 18.70
C TYR A 248 8.63 9.24 18.78
N ALA A 249 7.98 9.87 17.81
CA ALA A 249 6.61 9.59 17.44
C ALA A 249 6.57 9.11 15.99
N TYR A 250 5.53 8.34 15.69
CA TYR A 250 5.41 7.61 14.44
C TYR A 250 4.22 8.08 13.62
N SER A 251 4.43 8.23 12.32
CA SER A 251 3.35 8.43 11.36
C SER A 251 3.49 7.50 10.17
N VAL A 252 2.42 6.81 9.81
CA VAL A 252 2.35 5.94 8.63
C VAL A 252 2.45 6.81 7.38
N TYR A 253 3.44 6.57 6.52
CA TYR A 253 3.69 7.35 5.31
C TYR A 253 3.11 6.69 4.07
N GLN A 254 3.47 5.42 3.82
CA GLN A 254 3.03 4.63 2.69
C GLN A 254 2.67 3.23 3.17
N VAL A 255 1.62 2.64 2.60
CA VAL A 255 1.21 1.26 2.87
C VAL A 255 0.79 0.59 1.56
N GLU A 256 1.17 -0.67 1.41
CA GLU A 256 0.70 -1.54 0.33
C GLU A 256 -0.10 -2.69 0.95
N TYR A 257 -1.22 -3.00 0.35
CA TYR A 257 -2.09 -4.11 0.72
C TYR A 257 -2.29 -4.99 -0.50
N SER A 258 -2.29 -6.31 -0.31
CA SER A 258 -2.48 -7.28 -1.38
C SER A 258 -3.54 -8.30 -1.00
N ARG A 259 -4.37 -8.67 -1.98
CA ARG A 259 -5.22 -9.87 -1.96
C ARG A 259 -4.68 -10.84 -3.00
N ASN A 260 -4.40 -12.06 -2.58
CA ASN A 260 -3.74 -13.06 -3.40
C ASN A 260 -4.68 -14.26 -3.52
N LEU A 261 -5.16 -14.52 -4.73
CA LEU A 261 -6.02 -15.66 -5.05
C LEU A 261 -5.17 -16.75 -5.70
N ILE A 262 -5.26 -17.98 -5.19
CA ILE A 262 -4.42 -19.10 -5.63
C ILE A 262 -5.32 -20.06 -6.39
N PHE A 263 -5.05 -20.19 -7.68
CA PHE A 263 -5.82 -21.03 -8.59
C PHE A 263 -5.29 -22.46 -8.62
N ASP A 264 -6.19 -23.40 -8.86
CA ASP A 264 -5.79 -24.80 -9.10
C ASP A 264 -5.11 -24.97 -10.46
N SER A 265 -5.67 -24.34 -11.50
CA SER A 265 -5.20 -24.44 -12.89
C SER A 265 -4.59 -23.13 -13.40
N PRO A 266 -3.27 -23.10 -13.72
CA PRO A 266 -2.60 -21.95 -14.35
C PRO A 266 -3.31 -21.45 -15.60
N LYS A 267 -3.69 -22.38 -16.50
CA LYS A 267 -4.34 -22.07 -17.78
C LYS A 267 -5.71 -21.43 -17.58
N MET A 268 -6.45 -21.87 -16.56
CA MET A 268 -7.75 -21.28 -16.24
C MET A 268 -7.60 -19.87 -15.68
N MET A 269 -6.64 -19.68 -14.76
CA MET A 269 -6.31 -18.36 -14.22
C MET A 269 -5.94 -17.37 -15.33
N GLU A 270 -5.04 -17.78 -16.23
CA GLU A 270 -4.57 -16.92 -17.32
C GLU A 270 -5.72 -16.51 -18.24
N ARG A 271 -6.53 -17.47 -18.71
CA ARG A 271 -7.72 -17.18 -19.52
C ARG A 271 -8.71 -16.25 -18.82
N LEU A 272 -8.96 -16.49 -17.53
CA LEU A 272 -9.86 -15.67 -16.73
C LEU A 272 -9.32 -14.24 -16.59
N PHE A 273 -8.03 -14.09 -16.33
CA PHE A 273 -7.40 -12.79 -16.19
C PHE A 273 -7.41 -12.02 -17.51
N GLU A 274 -7.04 -12.65 -18.62
CA GLU A 274 -7.13 -12.06 -19.97
C GLU A 274 -8.55 -11.61 -20.28
N THR A 275 -9.54 -12.49 -20.03
CA THR A 275 -10.96 -12.21 -20.23
C THR A 275 -11.40 -10.98 -19.43
N ILE A 276 -11.06 -10.89 -18.16
CA ILE A 276 -11.41 -9.75 -17.31
C ILE A 276 -10.73 -8.47 -17.81
N VAL A 277 -9.45 -8.54 -18.18
CA VAL A 277 -8.70 -7.39 -18.68
C VAL A 277 -9.32 -6.86 -19.97
N ASP A 278 -9.63 -7.73 -20.92
CA ASP A 278 -10.25 -7.37 -22.20
C ASP A 278 -11.63 -6.74 -22.01
N ARG A 279 -12.47 -7.34 -21.16
CA ARG A 279 -13.83 -6.83 -20.86
C ARG A 279 -13.82 -5.48 -20.16
N THR A 280 -12.81 -5.23 -19.33
CA THR A 280 -12.70 -4.02 -18.49
C THR A 280 -12.07 -2.85 -19.25
N ARG A 281 -11.18 -3.13 -20.21
CA ARG A 281 -10.35 -2.13 -20.93
C ARG A 281 -11.15 -1.01 -21.61
N ALA A 282 -12.35 -1.30 -22.11
CA ALA A 282 -13.19 -0.32 -22.81
C ALA A 282 -14.17 0.45 -21.90
N ARG A 283 -14.34 0.03 -20.64
CA ARG A 283 -15.46 0.49 -19.77
C ARG A 283 -15.04 1.32 -18.54
N LEU A 284 -13.73 1.52 -18.33
CA LEU A 284 -13.24 2.36 -17.22
C LEU A 284 -13.26 3.84 -17.59
N ASP A 285 -14.31 4.53 -17.15
CA ASP A 285 -14.42 5.98 -17.23
C ASP A 285 -13.98 6.67 -15.92
N VAL A 286 -13.81 7.99 -15.97
CA VAL A 286 -13.36 8.80 -14.82
C VAL A 286 -14.31 8.68 -13.61
N PRO A 287 -15.65 8.68 -13.76
CA PRO A 287 -16.59 8.40 -12.67
C PRO A 287 -16.36 7.05 -11.98
N ALA A 288 -16.20 5.95 -12.73
CA ALA A 288 -15.96 4.63 -12.17
C ALA A 288 -14.65 4.58 -11.37
N VAL A 289 -13.59 5.20 -11.90
CA VAL A 289 -12.29 5.32 -11.20
C VAL A 289 -12.43 6.12 -9.91
N ARG A 290 -13.20 7.20 -9.87
CA ARG A 290 -13.42 7.96 -8.63
C ARG A 290 -14.12 7.13 -7.56
N THR A 291 -15.14 6.36 -7.95
CA THR A 291 -15.86 5.46 -7.04
C THR A 291 -14.93 4.38 -6.49
N LEU A 292 -14.05 3.83 -7.34
CA LEU A 292 -13.04 2.85 -6.95
C LEU A 292 -12.19 3.32 -5.76
N PHE A 293 -11.67 4.54 -5.85
CA PHE A 293 -10.84 5.15 -4.81
C PHE A 293 -11.64 5.80 -3.67
N GLY A 294 -12.97 5.66 -3.66
CA GLY A 294 -13.83 6.13 -2.58
C GLY A 294 -14.16 7.64 -2.62
N VAL A 295 -14.02 8.29 -3.78
CA VAL A 295 -14.21 9.74 -3.99
C VAL A 295 -15.48 10.04 -4.81
N GLY A 296 -16.46 9.14 -4.77
CA GLY A 296 -17.69 9.17 -5.57
C GLY A 296 -18.74 10.21 -5.17
N GLN A 297 -18.50 11.07 -4.18
CA GLN A 297 -19.47 12.12 -3.84
C GLN A 297 -19.42 13.29 -4.83
N ARG A 298 -20.61 13.76 -5.23
CA ARG A 298 -20.82 14.93 -6.10
C ARG A 298 -20.12 16.15 -5.45
N PRO A 299 -19.12 16.76 -6.09
CA PRO A 299 -18.42 17.91 -5.52
C PRO A 299 -19.42 19.03 -5.20
N ARG A 300 -19.46 19.50 -3.96
CA ARG A 300 -20.28 20.68 -3.57
C ARG A 300 -19.74 22.00 -4.13
N ARG A 301 -18.55 21.98 -4.75
CA ARG A 301 -17.95 23.10 -5.47
C ARG A 301 -17.29 22.58 -6.75
N PRO A 302 -17.35 23.33 -7.87
CA PRO A 302 -16.48 23.06 -9.00
C PRO A 302 -15.04 23.25 -8.52
N ASP A 303 -14.25 22.19 -8.52
CA ASP A 303 -12.81 22.30 -8.30
C ASP A 303 -12.17 22.79 -9.61
N PRO A 304 -11.56 23.99 -9.66
CA PRO A 304 -10.95 24.52 -10.88
C PRO A 304 -9.67 23.78 -11.29
N GLU A 305 -9.12 22.91 -10.43
CA GLU A 305 -7.83 22.24 -10.68
C GLU A 305 -7.98 20.73 -10.89
N LEU A 306 -8.75 20.33 -11.90
CA LEU A 306 -8.57 19.02 -12.52
C LEU A 306 -7.24 19.02 -13.26
N SER A 307 -6.14 18.71 -12.56
CA SER A 307 -4.83 18.64 -13.22
C SER A 307 -4.86 17.56 -14.30
N PRO A 308 -4.28 17.79 -15.50
CA PRO A 308 -4.21 16.82 -16.60
C PRO A 308 -3.66 15.43 -16.20
N ARG A 309 -2.97 15.32 -15.06
CA ARG A 309 -2.50 14.05 -14.48
C ARG A 309 -3.61 13.11 -14.02
N GLN A 310 -4.80 13.62 -13.69
CA GLN A 310 -5.95 12.79 -13.32
C GLN A 310 -6.67 12.19 -14.54
N GLY A 311 -6.56 12.81 -15.72
CA GLY A 311 -7.13 12.32 -16.99
C GLY A 311 -6.17 11.48 -17.84
N VAL A 312 -4.85 11.70 -17.73
CA VAL A 312 -3.85 11.10 -18.65
C VAL A 312 -3.41 9.67 -18.28
N VAL A 313 -3.69 9.16 -17.07
CA VAL A 313 -3.36 7.76 -16.71
C VAL A 313 -4.44 6.75 -17.14
N ILE A 314 -5.44 7.21 -17.90
CA ILE A 314 -6.36 6.36 -18.65
C ILE A 314 -5.82 6.09 -20.07
N SER A 315 -4.92 6.93 -20.61
CA SER A 315 -4.63 6.92 -22.06
C SER A 315 -3.49 6.02 -22.53
N ARG A 316 -2.61 5.52 -21.65
CA ARG A 316 -1.61 4.48 -21.97
C ARG A 316 -1.24 3.62 -20.76
N PRO A 317 -2.07 2.66 -20.37
CA PRO A 317 -1.60 1.59 -19.50
C PRO A 317 -0.38 0.94 -20.19
N HIS A 318 0.69 0.67 -19.44
CA HIS A 318 1.75 -0.18 -19.96
C HIS A 318 1.17 -1.59 -20.07
N TRP A 319 0.69 -1.92 -21.27
CA TRP A 319 0.14 -3.22 -21.60
C TRP A 319 1.27 -4.17 -21.91
N ASN A 320 1.62 -4.95 -20.91
CA ASN A 320 2.25 -6.24 -21.09
C ASN A 320 1.15 -7.22 -20.62
N LEU A 321 1.00 -8.39 -21.26
CA LEU A 321 -0.07 -9.40 -21.09
C LEU A 321 -0.37 -9.88 -19.64
N THR A 322 0.20 -9.24 -18.61
CA THR A 322 0.35 -9.76 -17.24
C THR A 322 -0.03 -8.74 -16.17
N ILE A 323 -0.24 -7.44 -16.47
CA ILE A 323 -0.47 -6.39 -15.44
C ILE A 323 -1.56 -5.39 -15.83
N PHE A 324 -2.57 -5.28 -14.98
CA PHE A 324 -3.60 -4.25 -14.97
C PHE A 324 -3.31 -3.23 -13.86
N LYS A 325 -3.25 -1.92 -14.16
CA LYS A 325 -2.84 -0.89 -13.19
C LYS A 325 -3.59 0.42 -13.37
N ILE A 326 -4.27 0.87 -12.33
CA ILE A 326 -5.00 2.14 -12.26
C ILE A 326 -4.35 3.05 -11.23
N HIS A 327 -4.09 4.29 -11.61
CA HIS A 327 -3.61 5.34 -10.70
C HIS A 327 -4.68 6.41 -10.48
N PHE A 328 -4.79 6.90 -9.25
CA PHE A 328 -5.61 8.06 -8.90
C PHE A 328 -4.90 8.90 -7.84
N GLY A 329 -4.25 9.99 -8.27
CA GLY A 329 -3.45 10.84 -7.40
C GLY A 329 -2.32 10.03 -6.72
N LEU A 330 -2.36 9.94 -5.39
CA LEU A 330 -1.39 9.20 -4.56
C LEU A 330 -1.87 7.78 -4.21
N LEU A 331 -2.90 7.30 -4.88
CA LEU A 331 -3.46 5.96 -4.74
C LEU A 331 -3.22 5.15 -6.02
N THR A 332 -3.03 3.85 -5.89
CA THR A 332 -2.86 2.95 -7.02
C THR A 332 -3.54 1.63 -6.70
N VAL A 333 -4.25 1.07 -7.68
CA VAL A 333 -4.71 -0.32 -7.64
C VAL A 333 -4.08 -1.08 -8.81
N LYS A 334 -3.66 -2.32 -8.58
CA LYS A 334 -3.14 -3.21 -9.61
C LYS A 334 -3.77 -4.59 -9.52
N ALA A 335 -3.89 -5.27 -10.65
CA ALA A 335 -4.06 -6.72 -10.72
C ALA A 335 -2.99 -7.31 -11.62
N TYR A 336 -2.41 -8.43 -11.24
CA TYR A 336 -1.44 -9.13 -12.09
C TYR A 336 -1.29 -10.58 -11.66
N THR A 337 -0.83 -11.42 -12.57
CA THR A 337 -0.46 -12.80 -12.25
C THR A 337 0.98 -12.85 -11.72
N LYS A 338 1.24 -13.72 -10.75
CA LYS A 338 2.56 -13.93 -10.16
C LYS A 338 2.81 -15.40 -9.89
N GLY A 339 3.98 -15.87 -10.32
CA GLY A 339 4.24 -17.31 -10.44
C GLY A 339 3.22 -17.96 -11.37
N GLU A 340 3.06 -19.28 -11.27
CA GLU A 340 2.18 -20.04 -12.17
C GLU A 340 0.69 -19.93 -11.81
N ARG A 341 0.35 -19.64 -10.55
CA ARG A 341 -1.00 -19.90 -10.01
C ARG A 341 -1.61 -18.76 -9.19
N VAL A 342 -0.93 -17.64 -9.02
CA VAL A 342 -1.43 -16.56 -8.16
C VAL A 342 -1.91 -15.37 -8.97
N LEU A 343 -3.17 -14.99 -8.78
CA LEU A 343 -3.72 -13.71 -9.21
C LEU A 343 -3.71 -12.75 -8.02
N ARG A 344 -2.96 -11.65 -8.14
CA ARG A 344 -2.74 -10.69 -7.06
C ARG A 344 -3.39 -9.35 -7.38
N PHE A 345 -4.19 -8.87 -6.44
CA PHE A 345 -4.75 -7.52 -6.43
C PHE A 345 -4.02 -6.68 -5.38
N GLU A 346 -3.46 -5.54 -5.75
CA GLU A 346 -2.77 -4.63 -4.84
C GLU A 346 -3.47 -3.29 -4.75
N ALA A 347 -3.66 -2.78 -3.53
CA ALA A 347 -3.96 -1.37 -3.27
C ALA A 347 -2.77 -0.71 -2.59
N ILE A 348 -2.36 0.44 -3.10
CA ILE A 348 -1.17 1.17 -2.65
C ILE A 348 -1.57 2.60 -2.35
N VAL A 349 -1.21 3.07 -1.17
CA VAL A 349 -1.21 4.49 -0.82
C VAL A 349 0.22 4.99 -0.73
N HIS A 350 0.65 5.78 -1.71
CA HIS A 350 2.00 6.36 -1.76
C HIS A 350 2.20 7.46 -0.71
N ASN A 351 1.12 8.05 -0.23
CA ASN A 351 1.12 8.99 0.89
C ASN A 351 -0.23 8.97 1.61
N THR A 352 -0.25 8.51 2.85
CA THR A 352 -1.49 8.35 3.65
C THR A 352 -2.27 9.63 3.89
N ARG A 353 -1.66 10.82 3.70
CA ARG A 353 -2.36 12.10 3.80
C ARG A 353 -3.59 12.17 2.89
N THR A 354 -3.55 11.50 1.74
CA THR A 354 -4.66 11.46 0.78
C THR A 354 -5.89 10.68 1.26
N LEU A 355 -5.77 9.86 2.33
CA LEU A 355 -6.87 9.03 2.83
C LEU A 355 -7.79 9.78 3.80
N HIS A 356 -7.36 10.96 4.30
CA HIS A 356 -8.12 11.78 5.26
C HIS A 356 -8.54 11.05 6.55
N THR A 357 -7.88 9.95 6.93
CA THR A 357 -8.15 9.16 8.15
C THR A 357 -7.24 9.51 9.35
N GLY A 358 -6.37 10.51 9.18
CA GLY A 358 -5.20 10.70 10.04
C GLY A 358 -4.06 9.74 9.69
N ARG A 359 -2.87 10.03 10.22
CA ARG A 359 -1.62 9.32 9.84
C ARG A 359 -0.76 8.89 11.01
N THR A 360 -1.19 9.11 12.26
CA THR A 360 -0.47 8.58 13.42
C THR A 360 -0.44 7.06 13.36
N LEU A 361 0.53 6.43 14.02
CA LEU A 361 0.65 4.97 14.01
C LEU A 361 -0.63 4.26 14.49
N ASP A 362 -1.35 4.84 15.46
CA ASP A 362 -2.64 4.32 15.94
C ASP A 362 -3.73 4.26 14.85
N LYS A 363 -3.59 5.04 13.77
CA LYS A 363 -4.50 5.00 12.62
C LYS A 363 -4.14 3.91 11.61
N PHE A 364 -3.12 3.09 11.87
CA PHE A 364 -2.68 2.03 10.96
C PHE A 364 -3.81 1.08 10.55
N GLY A 365 -4.58 0.55 11.51
CA GLY A 365 -5.72 -0.32 11.19
C GLY A 365 -6.79 0.35 10.33
N ALA A 366 -7.08 1.63 10.57
CA ALA A 366 -8.02 2.40 9.74
C ALA A 366 -7.48 2.63 8.31
N ILE A 367 -6.17 2.84 8.16
CA ILE A 367 -5.50 2.96 6.86
C ILE A 367 -5.57 1.64 6.09
N VAL A 368 -5.27 0.51 6.75
CA VAL A 368 -5.39 -0.83 6.16
C VAL A 368 -6.83 -1.08 5.72
N GLY A 369 -7.82 -0.81 6.57
CA GLY A 369 -9.24 -0.96 6.21
C GLY A 369 -9.67 -0.13 5.00
N ARG A 370 -9.09 1.06 4.78
CA ARG A 370 -9.33 1.85 3.55
C ARG A 370 -8.76 1.16 2.31
N LEU A 371 -7.57 0.57 2.41
CA LEU A 371 -6.94 -0.16 1.31
C LEU A 371 -7.69 -1.46 1.01
N THR A 372 -8.09 -2.22 2.03
CA THR A 372 -8.95 -3.40 1.89
C THR A 372 -10.22 -3.03 1.13
N GLY A 373 -10.93 -1.97 1.55
CA GLY A 373 -12.12 -1.53 0.85
C GLY A 373 -11.88 -1.02 -0.58
N MET A 374 -10.66 -0.57 -0.93
CA MET A 374 -10.31 -0.26 -2.32
C MET A 374 -10.17 -1.54 -3.15
N VAL A 375 -9.53 -2.58 -2.60
CA VAL A 375 -9.44 -3.88 -3.26
C VAL A 375 -10.84 -4.49 -3.42
N ASP A 376 -11.68 -4.46 -2.38
CA ASP A 376 -13.05 -5.00 -2.45
C ASP A 376 -13.87 -4.30 -3.55
N ARG A 377 -13.88 -2.97 -3.60
CA ARG A 377 -14.58 -2.24 -4.68
C ARG A 377 -14.00 -2.53 -6.06
N PHE A 378 -12.70 -2.77 -6.14
CA PHE A 378 -12.04 -3.11 -7.39
C PHE A 378 -12.44 -4.50 -7.88
N THR A 379 -12.35 -5.52 -7.01
CA THR A 379 -12.74 -6.88 -7.37
C THR A 379 -14.23 -6.97 -7.65
N SER A 380 -15.11 -6.31 -6.89
CA SER A 380 -16.54 -6.21 -7.21
C SER A 380 -16.81 -5.53 -8.56
N MET A 381 -16.03 -4.52 -8.94
CA MET A 381 -16.19 -3.89 -10.26
C MET A 381 -15.83 -4.86 -11.39
N LEU A 382 -14.71 -5.59 -11.26
CA LEU A 382 -14.32 -6.62 -12.22
C LEU A 382 -15.39 -7.71 -12.32
N ASP A 383 -15.94 -8.11 -11.18
CA ASP A 383 -17.00 -9.10 -11.05
C ASP A 383 -18.27 -8.66 -11.82
N CYS A 384 -18.71 -7.41 -11.65
CA CYS A 384 -19.85 -6.83 -12.36
C CYS A 384 -19.62 -6.70 -13.86
N VAL A 385 -18.43 -6.26 -14.28
CA VAL A 385 -18.07 -6.16 -15.71
C VAL A 385 -18.12 -7.53 -16.37
N ASP A 386 -17.67 -8.56 -15.65
CA ASP A 386 -17.67 -9.94 -16.13
C ASP A 386 -19.08 -10.54 -16.27
N ILE A 387 -20.01 -10.30 -15.30
CA ILE A 387 -21.42 -10.72 -15.43
C ILE A 387 -22.10 -10.02 -16.60
N ALA A 388 -21.94 -8.70 -16.66
CA ALA A 388 -22.67 -7.86 -17.60
C ALA A 388 -22.05 -7.89 -19.01
N PHE A 389 -21.12 -8.80 -19.27
CA PHE A 389 -20.50 -8.94 -20.57
C PHE A 389 -21.39 -9.78 -21.49
N LEU A 390 -21.84 -9.17 -22.58
CA LEU A 390 -22.50 -9.86 -23.68
C LEU A 390 -21.45 -10.06 -24.79
N PRO A 391 -21.17 -11.30 -25.22
CA PRO A 391 -20.27 -11.56 -26.34
C PRO A 391 -20.71 -10.85 -27.62
N ASP A 392 -19.74 -10.49 -28.46
CA ASP A 392 -20.02 -9.91 -29.78
C ASP A 392 -20.91 -10.85 -30.60
N GLY A 393 -21.90 -10.27 -31.28
CA GLY A 393 -22.87 -11.01 -32.08
C GLY A 393 -23.97 -11.71 -31.28
N LEU A 394 -23.91 -11.76 -29.93
CA LEU A 394 -25.01 -12.33 -29.15
C LEU A 394 -26.32 -11.56 -29.38
N LEU A 395 -26.25 -10.22 -29.42
CA LEU A 395 -27.42 -9.39 -29.73
C LEU A 395 -27.93 -9.59 -31.17
N ASP A 396 -27.05 -9.97 -32.11
CA ASP A 396 -27.43 -10.28 -33.50
C ASP A 396 -28.00 -11.71 -33.64
N GLN A 397 -27.62 -12.61 -32.74
CA GLN A 397 -28.13 -13.98 -32.66
C GLN A 397 -29.46 -14.07 -31.92
N LEU A 398 -29.73 -13.18 -30.95
CA LEU A 398 -30.97 -13.17 -30.17
C LEU A 398 -32.23 -13.18 -31.06
N PRO A 399 -32.35 -12.37 -32.13
CA PRO A 399 -33.49 -12.41 -33.04
C PRO A 399 -33.61 -13.71 -33.86
N GLN A 400 -32.56 -14.54 -33.92
CA GLN A 400 -32.55 -15.76 -34.72
C GLN A 400 -33.25 -16.91 -33.97
N PRO A 401 -34.02 -17.76 -34.67
CA PRO A 401 -34.60 -18.94 -34.07
C PRO A 401 -33.50 -19.93 -33.64
N SER A 402 -33.67 -20.55 -32.48
CA SER A 402 -32.74 -21.54 -31.92
C SER A 402 -33.44 -22.88 -31.70
N GLN A 403 -32.66 -23.93 -31.42
CA GLN A 403 -33.18 -25.27 -31.16
C GLN A 403 -32.76 -25.72 -29.76
N ILE A 404 -33.74 -26.01 -28.90
CA ILE A 404 -33.55 -26.51 -27.55
C ILE A 404 -34.04 -27.97 -27.54
N GLY A 405 -33.10 -28.91 -27.58
CA GLY A 405 -33.40 -30.34 -27.73
C GLY A 405 -34.13 -30.61 -29.06
N ALA A 406 -35.33 -31.19 -28.99
CA ALA A 406 -36.15 -31.47 -30.17
C ALA A 406 -37.04 -30.29 -30.61
N VAL A 407 -37.07 -29.18 -29.85
CA VAL A 407 -38.03 -28.08 -30.06
C VAL A 407 -37.31 -26.86 -30.64
N ARG A 408 -37.87 -26.30 -31.73
CA ARG A 408 -37.43 -25.03 -32.29
C ARG A 408 -38.14 -23.88 -31.56
N VAL A 409 -37.35 -22.95 -31.03
CA VAL A 409 -37.83 -21.78 -30.28
C VAL A 409 -37.57 -20.52 -31.10
N GLY A 410 -38.54 -19.60 -31.13
CA GLY A 410 -38.40 -18.32 -31.83
C GLY A 410 -37.35 -17.42 -31.16
N GLY A 411 -36.66 -16.61 -31.97
CA GLY A 411 -35.70 -15.64 -31.46
C GLY A 411 -36.38 -14.47 -30.72
N VAL A 412 -35.63 -13.84 -29.83
CA VAL A 412 -36.02 -12.65 -29.06
C VAL A 412 -35.43 -11.41 -29.75
N ASP A 413 -36.24 -10.72 -30.54
CA ASP A 413 -35.80 -9.49 -31.21
C ASP A 413 -35.91 -8.28 -30.29
N SER A 414 -34.78 -7.83 -29.75
CA SER A 414 -34.66 -6.67 -28.85
C SER A 414 -34.87 -5.32 -29.56
N ASN A 415 -34.99 -5.28 -30.89
CA ASN A 415 -35.31 -4.04 -31.61
C ASN A 415 -36.83 -3.76 -31.61
N LYS A 416 -37.67 -4.77 -31.35
CA LYS A 416 -39.12 -4.59 -31.28
C LYS A 416 -39.52 -3.85 -30.00
N PRO A 417 -40.34 -2.77 -30.08
CA PRO A 417 -40.78 -2.01 -28.90
C PRO A 417 -41.38 -2.89 -27.80
N ARG A 418 -42.22 -3.86 -28.17
CA ARG A 418 -42.82 -4.82 -27.23
C ARG A 418 -41.78 -5.60 -26.42
N THR A 419 -40.74 -6.10 -27.07
CA THR A 419 -39.64 -6.84 -26.40
C THR A 419 -38.85 -5.93 -25.48
N ARG A 420 -38.56 -4.68 -25.90
CA ARG A 420 -37.85 -3.71 -25.06
C ARG A 420 -38.63 -3.35 -23.80
N ASN A 421 -39.94 -3.15 -23.91
CA ASN A 421 -40.80 -2.84 -22.76
C ASN A 421 -40.90 -4.04 -21.81
N ALA A 422 -40.99 -5.26 -22.34
CA ALA A 422 -40.92 -6.47 -21.54
C ALA A 422 -39.58 -6.60 -20.78
N LEU A 423 -38.44 -6.39 -21.47
CA LEU A 423 -37.11 -6.41 -20.84
C LEU A 423 -36.95 -5.31 -19.78
N ALA A 424 -37.43 -4.10 -20.04
CA ALA A 424 -37.41 -2.99 -19.10
C ALA A 424 -38.24 -3.28 -17.84
N ALA A 425 -39.43 -3.86 -18.02
CA ALA A 425 -40.30 -4.26 -16.93
C ALA A 425 -39.68 -5.39 -16.08
N VAL A 426 -39.10 -6.41 -16.71
CA VAL A 426 -38.35 -7.47 -16.02
C VAL A 426 -37.20 -6.86 -15.21
N THR A 427 -36.43 -5.94 -15.80
CA THR A 427 -35.30 -5.29 -15.11
C THR A 427 -35.76 -4.45 -13.92
N ALA A 428 -36.90 -3.76 -14.05
CA ALA A 428 -37.49 -2.96 -12.97
C ALA A 428 -38.02 -3.84 -11.82
N LEU A 429 -38.49 -5.04 -12.11
CA LEU A 429 -39.02 -5.98 -11.12
C LEU A 429 -37.95 -6.93 -10.55
N ALA A 430 -36.80 -7.08 -11.22
CA ALA A 430 -35.71 -7.95 -10.81
C ALA A 430 -35.08 -7.59 -9.45
N ILE A 431 -35.35 -6.39 -8.93
CA ILE A 431 -34.93 -5.93 -7.60
C ILE A 431 -35.90 -6.34 -6.48
N ALA A 432 -37.03 -6.99 -6.79
CA ALA A 432 -37.98 -7.47 -5.80
C ALA A 432 -37.39 -8.67 -5.03
N PRO A 433 -37.23 -8.59 -3.70
CA PRO A 433 -36.51 -9.60 -2.91
C PRO A 433 -37.18 -10.98 -2.90
N ASP A 434 -38.50 -11.04 -3.09
CA ASP A 434 -39.29 -12.27 -3.12
C ASP A 434 -39.64 -12.71 -4.57
N GLY A 435 -39.04 -12.07 -5.57
CA GLY A 435 -39.39 -12.23 -6.99
C GLY A 435 -40.65 -11.46 -7.38
N PHE A 436 -41.19 -11.74 -8.56
CA PHE A 436 -42.39 -11.11 -9.09
C PHE A 436 -43.26 -12.11 -9.84
N THR A 437 -44.56 -11.89 -9.85
CA THR A 437 -45.51 -12.74 -10.57
C THR A 437 -45.67 -12.30 -12.03
N VAL A 438 -46.28 -13.16 -12.85
CA VAL A 438 -46.67 -12.81 -14.22
C VAL A 438 -47.63 -11.62 -14.25
N ALA A 439 -48.49 -11.48 -13.23
CA ALA A 439 -49.42 -10.35 -13.11
C ALA A 439 -48.67 -9.03 -12.87
N ASP A 440 -47.64 -9.06 -12.01
CA ASP A 440 -46.79 -7.90 -11.74
C ASP A 440 -46.00 -7.49 -12.98
N LEU A 441 -45.47 -8.46 -13.73
CA LEU A 441 -44.79 -8.21 -15.00
C LEU A 441 -45.74 -7.58 -16.03
N ALA A 442 -46.94 -8.14 -16.20
CA ALA A 442 -47.92 -7.60 -17.13
C ALA A 442 -48.37 -6.18 -16.75
N HIS A 443 -48.54 -5.92 -15.45
CA HIS A 443 -48.83 -4.58 -14.93
C HIS A 443 -47.70 -3.61 -15.22
N GLN A 444 -46.46 -3.99 -14.94
CA GLN A 444 -45.28 -3.16 -15.18
C GLN A 444 -45.05 -2.91 -16.68
N VAL A 445 -45.28 -3.90 -17.56
CA VAL A 445 -45.19 -3.66 -19.02
C VAL A 445 -46.23 -2.63 -19.46
N ARG A 446 -47.48 -2.74 -18.97
CA ARG A 446 -48.53 -1.77 -19.25
C ARG A 446 -48.20 -0.37 -18.74
N SER A 447 -47.52 -0.22 -17.61
CA SER A 447 -47.15 1.11 -17.10
C SER A 447 -46.05 1.80 -17.93
N HIS A 448 -45.33 1.07 -18.79
CA HIS A 448 -44.33 1.63 -19.71
C HIS A 448 -44.94 1.99 -21.08
N THR A 449 -46.20 1.63 -21.30
CA THR A 449 -46.87 1.77 -22.58
C THR A 449 -48.24 2.38 -22.34
N ASP A 450 -48.46 3.64 -22.72
CA ASP A 450 -49.76 4.35 -22.62
C ASP A 450 -50.88 3.72 -23.50
N THR A 451 -50.85 2.42 -23.78
CA THR A 451 -51.82 1.65 -24.56
C THR A 451 -51.91 0.21 -24.05
N ASP A 452 -53.14 -0.29 -23.93
CA ASP A 452 -53.44 -1.68 -23.56
C ASP A 452 -52.89 -2.66 -24.61
N TYR A 453 -52.05 -3.60 -24.17
CA TYR A 453 -51.56 -4.70 -24.99
C TYR A 453 -52.55 -5.86 -24.94
N THR A 454 -53.20 -6.15 -26.07
CA THR A 454 -53.78 -7.47 -26.38
C THR A 454 -52.79 -8.34 -27.13
#